data_AF-A0A260WIG2-F1
#
_entry.id   AF-A0A260WIG2-F1
#
_cell.length_a   1.000
_cell.length_b   1.000
_cell.length_c   1.000
_cell.angle_alpha   90.00
_cell.angle_beta   90.00
_cell.angle_gamma   90.00
#
_symmetry.space_group_name_H-M   'P 1'
#
loop_
_entity.id
_entity.type
_entity.pdbx_description
1 polymer ?
#
loop_
_entity_poly.entity_id
_entity_poly.type
_entity_poly.pdbx_seq_one_letter_code
_entity_poly.pdbx_strand_id
1 'polypeptide(L)'
;MSVFDPGDKPTDIGDERSRRTHALVHLGQAIENEARVVAEAAAATEKAASTAMWLGASLADLAAVTGKTRQAARKRWPALGVVHRRRLWLANHVDDIRWAVRVLLDNEADITVPDTSIFAEITDLDASVGRNFDESAVHEEAGPADRWFALDRLVDVVLRRIVDDAVTSGGQAEFAVFGARGVVGYYDHAVDKPETDSGLT
;
A
#
# COMPACT_ATOMS: atom_id res chain seq x y z
N MET A 1 33.35 -29.45 7.79
CA MET A 1 33.20 -29.80 6.36
C MET A 1 32.19 -28.85 5.76
N SER A 2 32.50 -28.21 4.63
CA SER A 2 31.53 -27.40 3.88
C SER A 2 30.39 -28.30 3.39
N VAL A 3 29.14 -27.81 3.40
CA VAL A 3 27.97 -28.50 2.82
C VAL A 3 28.18 -28.82 1.33
N PHE A 4 29.13 -28.14 0.69
CA PHE A 4 29.47 -28.29 -0.73
C PHE A 4 30.76 -29.08 -1.00
N ASP A 5 31.31 -29.83 -0.03
CA ASP A 5 32.43 -30.75 -0.31
C ASP A 5 31.89 -32.03 -0.96
N PRO A 6 32.12 -32.26 -2.27
CA PRO A 6 31.57 -33.39 -2.98
C PRO A 6 32.37 -34.69 -2.75
N GLY A 7 33.38 -34.65 -1.88
CA GLY A 7 34.30 -35.77 -1.65
C GLY A 7 35.33 -35.95 -2.78
N ASP A 8 36.16 -36.98 -2.63
CA ASP A 8 37.16 -37.39 -3.62
C ASP A 8 36.48 -38.02 -4.84
N LYS A 9 37.02 -37.77 -6.03
CA LYS A 9 36.66 -38.49 -7.25
C LYS A 9 37.85 -39.29 -7.77
N PRO A 10 37.62 -40.47 -8.39
CA PRO A 10 38.71 -41.31 -8.93
C PRO A 10 39.59 -40.62 -9.98
N THR A 11 39.11 -39.52 -10.56
CA THR A 11 39.79 -38.74 -11.59
C THR A 11 40.50 -37.51 -11.04
N ASP A 12 40.47 -37.25 -9.73
CA ASP A 12 41.08 -36.05 -9.15
C ASP A 12 42.61 -36.13 -9.24
N ILE A 13 43.22 -35.09 -9.81
CA ILE A 13 44.68 -34.94 -9.91
C ILE A 13 45.12 -33.77 -9.02
N GLY A 14 46.00 -34.03 -8.06
CA GLY A 14 46.59 -32.97 -7.22
C GLY A 14 45.56 -32.27 -6.31
N ASP A 15 45.40 -30.95 -6.47
CA ASP A 15 44.55 -30.09 -5.62
C ASP A 15 43.11 -29.91 -6.15
N GLU A 16 42.71 -30.70 -7.16
CA GLU A 16 41.43 -30.55 -7.87
C GLU A 16 40.20 -30.65 -6.97
N ARG A 17 40.21 -31.49 -5.93
CA ARG A 17 39.09 -31.56 -4.97
C ARG A 17 38.87 -30.23 -4.26
N SER A 18 39.95 -29.59 -3.81
CA SER A 18 39.88 -28.29 -3.13
C SER A 18 39.37 -27.21 -4.07
N ARG A 19 39.87 -27.18 -5.33
CA ARG A 19 39.41 -26.25 -6.37
C ARG A 19 37.93 -26.46 -6.71
N ARG A 20 37.49 -27.71 -6.85
CA ARG A 20 36.09 -28.07 -7.11
C ARG A 20 35.19 -27.64 -5.96
N THR A 21 35.59 -27.92 -4.72
CA THR A 21 34.83 -27.51 -3.53
C THR A 21 34.68 -25.99 -3.49
N HIS A 22 35.75 -25.25 -3.76
CA HIS A 22 35.70 -23.79 -3.86
C HIS A 22 34.76 -23.34 -4.99
N ALA A 23 34.86 -23.92 -6.19
CA ALA A 23 33.98 -23.60 -7.30
C ALA A 23 32.50 -23.87 -7.00
N LEU A 24 32.17 -24.95 -6.28
CA LEU A 24 30.81 -25.26 -5.87
C LEU A 24 30.28 -24.29 -4.81
N VAL A 25 31.13 -23.85 -3.88
CA VAL A 25 30.76 -22.77 -2.93
C VAL A 25 30.44 -21.47 -3.68
N HIS A 26 31.28 -21.08 -4.63
CA HIS A 26 31.04 -19.90 -5.48
C HIS A 26 29.76 -20.03 -6.30
N LEU A 27 29.47 -21.21 -6.85
CA LEU A 27 28.22 -21.47 -7.56
C LEU A 27 27.01 -21.34 -6.63
N GLY A 28 27.08 -21.88 -5.41
CA GLY A 28 26.02 -21.71 -4.41
C GLY A 28 25.74 -20.25 -4.10
N GLN A 29 26.79 -19.46 -3.85
CA GLN A 29 26.69 -18.02 -3.63
C GLN A 29 26.11 -17.27 -4.84
N ALA A 30 26.49 -17.67 -6.06
CA ALA A 30 25.95 -17.07 -7.28
C ALA A 30 24.44 -17.33 -7.44
N ILE A 31 23.97 -18.54 -7.13
CA ILE A 31 22.54 -18.90 -7.16
C ILE A 31 21.76 -18.10 -6.11
N GLU A 32 22.28 -17.97 -4.89
CA GLU A 32 21.66 -17.15 -3.85
C GLU A 32 21.56 -15.68 -4.27
N ASN A 33 22.61 -15.16 -4.90
CA ASN A 33 22.60 -13.80 -5.42
C ASN A 33 21.62 -13.63 -6.59
N GLU A 34 21.52 -14.60 -7.50
CA GLU A 34 20.52 -14.59 -8.58
C GLU A 34 19.10 -14.53 -8.00
N ALA A 35 18.78 -15.39 -7.02
CA ALA A 35 17.49 -15.39 -6.36
C ALA A 35 17.18 -14.06 -5.69
N ARG A 36 18.16 -13.44 -5.03
CA ARG A 36 18.03 -12.11 -4.42
C ARG A 36 17.72 -11.04 -5.46
N VAL A 37 18.46 -11.01 -6.58
CA VAL A 37 18.25 -10.03 -7.67
C VAL A 37 16.87 -10.19 -8.28
N VAL A 38 16.39 -11.42 -8.49
CA VAL A 38 15.03 -11.68 -8.99
C VAL A 38 13.97 -11.15 -8.02
N ALA A 39 14.14 -11.38 -6.71
CA ALA A 39 13.23 -10.87 -5.69
C ALA A 39 13.23 -9.33 -5.61
N GLU A 40 14.40 -8.70 -5.64
CA GLU A 40 14.54 -7.24 -5.64
C GLU A 40 13.90 -6.61 -6.89
N ALA A 41 14.12 -7.21 -8.07
CA ALA A 41 13.50 -6.76 -9.31
C ALA A 41 11.97 -6.91 -9.27
N ALA A 42 11.45 -8.03 -8.74
CA ALA A 42 10.02 -8.23 -8.57
C ALA A 42 9.41 -7.14 -7.66
N ALA A 43 10.00 -6.92 -6.48
CA ALA A 43 9.57 -5.90 -5.52
C ALA A 43 9.62 -4.48 -6.11
N ALA A 44 10.68 -4.15 -6.86
CA ALA A 44 10.80 -2.86 -7.53
C ALA A 44 9.68 -2.66 -8.58
N THR A 45 9.38 -3.69 -9.38
CA THR A 45 8.30 -3.59 -10.38
C THR A 45 6.91 -3.51 -9.75
N GLU A 46 6.68 -4.21 -8.64
CA GLU A 46 5.44 -4.11 -7.89
C GLU A 46 5.26 -2.74 -7.26
N LYS A 47 6.31 -2.17 -6.65
CA LYS A 47 6.29 -0.81 -6.11
C LYS A 47 5.93 0.20 -7.20
N ALA A 48 6.59 0.13 -8.36
CA ALA A 48 6.30 1.02 -9.48
C ALA A 48 4.86 0.88 -10.00
N ALA A 49 4.37 -0.36 -10.14
CA ALA A 49 2.98 -0.61 -10.55
C ALA A 49 1.97 -0.08 -9.53
N SER A 50 2.22 -0.28 -8.24
CA SER A 50 1.41 0.27 -7.15
C SER A 50 1.38 1.80 -7.17
N THR A 51 2.55 2.44 -7.30
CA THR A 51 2.64 3.90 -7.43
C THR A 51 1.83 4.41 -8.63
N ALA A 52 1.94 3.77 -9.79
CA ALA A 52 1.14 4.13 -10.96
C ALA A 52 -0.38 4.00 -10.69
N MET A 53 -0.80 2.94 -9.98
CA MET A 53 -2.20 2.74 -9.62
C MET A 53 -2.72 3.82 -8.66
N TRP A 54 -1.91 4.21 -7.67
CA TRP A 54 -2.20 5.34 -6.78
C TRP A 54 -2.23 6.69 -7.51
N LEU A 55 -1.56 6.80 -8.65
CA LEU A 55 -1.65 7.96 -9.53
C LEU A 55 -2.85 7.90 -10.49
N GLY A 56 -3.67 6.85 -10.43
CA GLY A 56 -4.91 6.74 -11.20
C GLY A 56 -4.79 5.90 -12.48
N ALA A 57 -3.69 5.17 -12.67
CA ALA A 57 -3.62 4.17 -13.72
C ALA A 57 -4.72 3.11 -13.54
N SER A 58 -4.93 2.30 -14.58
CA SER A 58 -5.78 1.11 -14.59
C SER A 58 -4.93 -0.15 -14.86
N LEU A 59 -5.52 -1.34 -14.65
CA LEU A 59 -4.88 -2.59 -15.10
C LEU A 59 -4.66 -2.65 -16.62
N ALA A 60 -5.43 -1.89 -17.40
CA ALA A 60 -5.23 -1.77 -18.85
C ALA A 60 -3.97 -0.96 -19.18
N ASP A 61 -3.69 0.10 -18.43
CA ASP A 61 -2.47 0.90 -18.58
C ASP A 61 -1.23 0.08 -18.24
N LEU A 62 -1.29 -0.72 -17.16
CA LEU A 62 -0.20 -1.64 -16.81
C LEU A 62 0.00 -2.72 -17.89
N ALA A 63 -1.08 -3.22 -18.48
CA ALA A 63 -1.04 -4.16 -19.58
C ALA A 63 -0.36 -3.56 -20.82
N ALA A 64 -0.65 -2.31 -21.16
CA ALA A 64 -0.01 -1.57 -22.26
C ALA A 64 1.51 -1.43 -22.05
N VAL A 65 1.96 -1.04 -20.85
CA VAL A 65 3.39 -0.89 -20.52
C VAL A 65 4.14 -2.22 -20.58
N THR A 66 3.50 -3.31 -20.16
CA THR A 66 4.13 -4.64 -20.14
C THR A 66 4.03 -5.38 -21.48
N GLY A 67 3.26 -4.87 -22.44
CA GLY A 67 2.96 -5.57 -23.70
C GLY A 67 2.16 -6.87 -23.48
N LYS A 68 1.40 -6.95 -22.39
CA LYS A 68 0.61 -8.13 -22.00
C LYS A 68 -0.88 -7.80 -21.96
N THR A 69 -1.71 -8.79 -21.68
CA THR A 69 -3.15 -8.60 -21.49
C THR A 69 -3.47 -8.09 -20.08
N ARG A 70 -4.64 -7.47 -19.91
CA ARG A 70 -5.17 -7.08 -18.59
C ARG A 70 -5.22 -8.26 -17.62
N GLN A 71 -5.60 -9.45 -18.09
CA GLN A 71 -5.64 -10.67 -17.28
C GLN A 71 -4.25 -11.09 -16.81
N ALA A 72 -3.23 -10.94 -17.66
CA ALA A 72 -1.85 -11.22 -17.27
C ALA A 72 -1.33 -10.21 -16.22
N ALA A 73 -1.68 -8.92 -16.35
CA ALA A 73 -1.37 -7.91 -15.33
C ALA A 73 -2.06 -8.23 -14.00
N ARG A 74 -3.34 -8.60 -14.01
CA ARG A 74 -4.09 -9.04 -12.82
C ARG A 74 -3.47 -10.27 -12.15
N LYS A 75 -3.04 -11.25 -12.94
CA LYS A 75 -2.36 -12.45 -12.42
C LYS A 75 -1.01 -12.11 -11.79
N ARG A 76 -0.26 -11.18 -12.39
CA ARG A 76 1.04 -10.74 -11.89
C ARG A 76 0.93 -9.94 -10.58
N TRP A 77 -0.08 -9.07 -10.49
CA TRP A 77 -0.27 -8.18 -9.35
C TRP A 77 -1.72 -8.23 -8.82
N PRO A 78 -2.10 -9.33 -8.14
CA PRO A 78 -3.48 -9.56 -7.70
C PRO A 78 -3.97 -8.51 -6.69
N ALA A 79 -3.07 -7.93 -5.89
CA ALA A 79 -3.41 -6.92 -4.89
C ALA A 79 -3.77 -5.54 -5.48
N LEU A 80 -3.39 -5.25 -6.73
CA LEU A 80 -3.56 -3.90 -7.29
C LEU A 80 -5.00 -3.55 -7.66
N GLY A 81 -5.90 -4.54 -7.77
CA GLY A 81 -7.34 -4.27 -7.94
C GLY A 81 -7.92 -3.53 -6.73
N VAL A 82 -7.46 -3.87 -5.52
CA VAL A 82 -7.84 -3.19 -4.27
C VAL A 82 -7.33 -1.75 -4.29
N VAL A 83 -6.06 -1.54 -4.67
CA VAL A 83 -5.45 -0.21 -4.78
C VAL A 83 -6.24 0.68 -5.75
N HIS A 84 -6.62 0.16 -6.91
CA HIS A 84 -7.41 0.91 -7.88
C HIS A 84 -8.77 1.36 -7.31
N ARG A 85 -9.48 0.47 -6.59
CA ARG A 85 -10.77 0.81 -5.96
C ARG A 85 -10.62 1.83 -4.84
N ARG A 86 -9.63 1.66 -3.95
CA ARG A 86 -9.27 2.64 -2.91
C ARG A 86 -9.04 4.01 -3.53
N ARG A 87 -8.16 4.06 -4.52
CA ARG A 87 -7.78 5.29 -5.21
C ARG A 87 -8.97 5.96 -5.89
N LEU A 88 -9.84 5.20 -6.55
CA LEU A 88 -11.03 5.73 -7.21
C LEU A 88 -12.02 6.33 -6.21
N TRP A 89 -12.26 5.66 -5.08
CA TRP A 89 -13.15 6.20 -4.06
C TRP A 89 -12.57 7.46 -3.43
N LEU A 90 -11.30 7.43 -3.01
CA LEU A 90 -10.62 8.57 -2.40
C LEU A 90 -10.63 9.81 -3.31
N ALA A 91 -10.50 9.62 -4.63
CA ALA A 91 -10.55 10.71 -5.61
C ALA A 91 -11.81 11.58 -5.51
N ASN A 92 -12.93 10.94 -5.17
CA ASN A 92 -14.26 11.54 -5.25
C ASN A 92 -14.74 12.08 -3.89
N HIS A 93 -13.99 11.85 -2.81
CA HIS A 93 -14.45 12.12 -1.44
C HIS A 93 -13.43 12.89 -0.60
N VAL A 94 -12.42 13.52 -1.21
CA VAL A 94 -11.40 14.29 -0.47
C VAL A 94 -12.05 15.29 0.48
N ASP A 95 -12.96 16.12 -0.03
CA ASP A 95 -13.62 17.16 0.76
C ASP A 95 -14.56 16.59 1.82
N ASP A 96 -15.28 15.50 1.49
CA ASP A 96 -16.19 14.82 2.42
C ASP A 96 -15.43 14.22 3.61
N ILE A 97 -14.30 13.57 3.34
CA ILE A 97 -13.40 13.02 4.37
C ILE A 97 -12.91 14.14 5.27
N ARG A 98 -12.37 15.22 4.69
CA ARG A 98 -11.87 16.36 5.46
C ARG A 98 -12.97 17.07 6.24
N TRP A 99 -14.18 17.13 5.71
CA TRP A 99 -15.32 17.65 6.44
C TRP A 99 -15.65 16.78 7.66
N ALA A 100 -15.75 15.46 7.50
CA ALA A 100 -16.05 14.55 8.61
C ALA A 100 -14.95 14.59 9.70
N VAL A 101 -13.68 14.68 9.29
CA VAL A 101 -12.53 14.83 10.20
C VAL A 101 -12.60 16.13 10.99
N ARG A 102 -12.93 17.26 10.34
CA ARG A 102 -13.09 18.54 11.04
C ARG A 102 -14.25 18.51 12.03
N VAL A 103 -15.38 17.91 11.67
CA VAL A 103 -16.52 17.75 12.59
C VAL A 103 -16.13 16.89 13.81
N LEU A 104 -15.30 15.85 13.64
CA LEU A 104 -14.76 15.09 14.76
C LEU A 104 -13.85 15.95 15.65
N LEU A 105 -12.90 16.67 15.06
CA LEU A 105 -11.96 17.54 15.79
C LEU A 105 -12.68 18.65 16.57
N ASP A 106 -13.71 19.25 15.97
CA ASP A 106 -14.54 20.28 16.63
C ASP A 106 -15.28 19.74 17.87
N ASN A 107 -15.43 18.42 17.98
CA ASN A 107 -16.11 17.75 19.08
C ASN A 107 -15.16 16.87 19.94
N GLU A 108 -13.84 17.02 19.79
CA GLU A 108 -12.83 16.19 20.48
C GLU A 108 -13.07 16.13 22.00
N ALA A 109 -13.39 17.26 22.63
CA ALA A 109 -13.56 17.37 24.08
C ALA A 109 -14.67 16.45 24.65
N ASP A 110 -15.61 16.02 23.80
CA ASP A 110 -16.77 15.19 24.15
C ASP A 110 -16.62 13.73 23.67
N ILE A 111 -15.45 13.37 23.12
CA ILE A 111 -15.14 12.03 22.60
C ILE A 111 -14.00 11.43 23.43
N THR A 112 -14.27 10.28 24.06
CA THR A 112 -13.26 9.50 24.78
C THR A 112 -12.78 8.34 23.91
N VAL A 113 -11.46 8.23 23.75
CA VAL A 113 -10.77 7.10 23.11
C VAL A 113 -9.62 6.63 24.02
N PRO A 114 -9.16 5.36 23.91
CA PRO A 114 -8.08 4.83 24.73
C PRO A 114 -6.73 5.54 24.56
N ASP A 115 -6.46 6.03 23.34
CA ASP A 115 -5.23 6.71 22.97
C ASP A 115 -5.57 8.11 22.45
N THR A 116 -5.45 9.12 23.30
CA THR A 116 -5.81 10.50 22.96
C THR A 116 -4.82 11.16 21.98
N SER A 117 -3.62 10.58 21.80
CA SER A 117 -2.66 11.09 20.82
C SER A 117 -3.15 10.99 19.37
N ILE A 118 -4.18 10.17 19.14
CA ILE A 118 -4.82 10.01 17.84
C ILE A 118 -5.45 11.31 17.32
N PHE A 119 -5.89 12.22 18.19
CA PHE A 119 -6.41 13.53 17.79
C PHE A 119 -5.30 14.49 17.34
N ALA A 120 -4.10 14.38 17.91
CA ALA A 120 -2.94 15.09 17.38
C ALA A 120 -2.55 14.52 15.99
N GLU A 121 -2.53 13.18 15.85
CA GLU A 121 -2.23 12.53 14.57
C GLU A 121 -3.24 12.91 13.48
N ILE A 122 -4.55 12.92 13.79
CA ILE A 122 -5.59 13.28 12.82
C ILE A 122 -5.52 14.77 12.43
N THR A 123 -5.16 15.65 13.38
CA THR A 123 -4.95 17.08 13.11
C THR A 123 -3.79 17.28 12.13
N ASP A 124 -2.65 16.64 12.39
CA ASP A 124 -1.46 16.73 11.53
C ASP A 124 -1.73 16.16 10.14
N LEU A 125 -2.45 15.04 10.06
CA LEU A 125 -2.86 14.43 8.80
C LEU A 125 -3.85 15.29 8.02
N ASP A 126 -4.91 15.84 8.63
CA ASP A 126 -5.84 16.73 7.92
C ASP A 126 -5.12 17.97 7.39
N ALA A 127 -4.25 18.58 8.20
CA ALA A 127 -3.46 19.73 7.75
C ALA A 127 -2.56 19.36 6.57
N SER A 128 -1.94 18.17 6.59
CA SER A 128 -1.12 17.65 5.50
C SER A 128 -1.94 17.39 4.23
N VAL A 129 -3.09 16.71 4.35
CA VAL A 129 -4.03 16.48 3.25
C VAL A 129 -4.51 17.81 2.67
N GLY A 130 -4.87 18.78 3.52
CA GLY A 130 -5.32 20.09 3.07
C GLY A 130 -4.29 20.82 2.22
N ARG A 131 -3.01 20.78 2.60
CA ARG A 131 -1.92 21.34 1.78
C ARG A 131 -1.71 20.57 0.49
N ASN A 132 -1.84 19.25 0.52
CA ASN A 132 -1.53 18.37 -0.62
C ASN A 132 -2.65 18.28 -1.67
N PHE A 133 -3.88 18.69 -1.33
CA PHE A 133 -5.03 18.68 -2.23
C PHE A 133 -5.52 20.08 -2.60
N ASP A 134 -4.82 21.13 -2.14
CA ASP A 134 -5.03 22.49 -2.60
C ASP A 134 -4.68 22.62 -4.10
N GLU A 135 -5.45 23.39 -4.85
CA GLU A 135 -5.24 23.57 -6.30
C GLU A 135 -3.87 24.20 -6.64
N SER A 136 -3.30 24.97 -5.71
CA SER A 136 -2.00 25.62 -5.86
C SER A 136 -0.81 24.74 -5.42
N ALA A 137 -1.08 23.52 -4.93
CA ALA A 137 -0.05 22.64 -4.42
C ALA A 137 0.97 22.26 -5.49
N VAL A 138 2.25 22.52 -5.20
CA VAL A 138 3.38 22.05 -6.01
C VAL A 138 3.91 20.77 -5.36
N HIS A 139 3.88 19.66 -6.10
CA HIS A 139 4.33 18.36 -5.59
C HIS A 139 5.75 18.07 -6.06
N GLU A 140 6.58 17.58 -5.13
CA GLU A 140 7.92 17.08 -5.43
C GLU A 140 7.84 15.77 -6.23
N GLU A 141 8.89 15.48 -7.01
CA GLU A 141 8.99 14.22 -7.76
C GLU A 141 9.20 13.01 -6.83
N ALA A 142 9.79 13.22 -5.65
CA ALA A 142 9.99 12.18 -4.65
C ALA A 142 8.67 11.91 -3.92
N GLY A 143 8.19 10.66 -3.98
CA GLY A 143 6.94 10.26 -3.32
C GLY A 143 5.67 10.74 -4.06
N PRO A 144 5.52 10.48 -5.37
CA PRO A 144 4.44 11.07 -6.17
C PRO A 144 3.03 10.62 -5.73
N ALA A 145 2.93 9.50 -5.01
CA ALA A 145 1.68 8.96 -4.47
C ALA A 145 1.45 9.32 -2.99
N ASP A 146 2.37 10.03 -2.33
CA ASP A 146 2.37 10.21 -0.88
C ASP A 146 1.12 10.95 -0.37
N ARG A 147 0.61 11.91 -1.15
CA ARG A 147 -0.68 12.57 -0.84
C ARG A 147 -1.84 11.59 -0.75
N TRP A 148 -1.86 10.57 -1.62
CA TRP A 148 -2.90 9.55 -1.61
C TRP A 148 -2.69 8.55 -0.48
N PHE A 149 -1.45 8.20 -0.17
CA PHE A 149 -1.14 7.38 1.01
C PHE A 149 -1.53 8.07 2.32
N ALA A 150 -1.31 9.38 2.43
CA ALA A 150 -1.72 10.16 3.59
C ALA A 150 -3.25 10.17 3.75
N LEU A 151 -3.99 10.37 2.65
CA LEU A 151 -5.45 10.33 2.66
C LEU A 151 -5.99 8.92 2.96
N ASP A 152 -5.37 7.87 2.40
CA ASP A 152 -5.70 6.48 2.69
C ASP A 152 -5.48 6.15 4.17
N ARG A 153 -4.33 6.54 4.73
CA ARG A 153 -4.02 6.37 6.15
C ARG A 153 -5.02 7.12 7.05
N LEU A 154 -5.39 8.35 6.67
CA LEU A 154 -6.36 9.15 7.40
C LEU A 154 -7.68 8.39 7.56
N VAL A 155 -8.15 7.70 6.52
CA VAL A 155 -9.40 6.93 6.55
C VAL A 155 -9.21 5.52 7.14
N ASP A 156 -8.35 4.70 6.53
CA ASP A 156 -8.24 3.25 6.77
C ASP A 156 -7.61 2.93 8.13
N VAL A 157 -6.83 3.86 8.69
CA VAL A 157 -6.11 3.67 9.95
C VAL A 157 -6.65 4.59 11.04
N VAL A 158 -6.54 5.90 10.85
CA VAL A 158 -6.78 6.87 11.95
C VAL A 158 -8.26 7.05 12.23
N LEU A 159 -9.06 7.37 11.20
CA LEU A 159 -10.50 7.52 11.34
C LEU A 159 -11.15 6.21 11.79
N ARG A 160 -10.74 5.08 11.20
CA ARG A 160 -11.20 3.74 11.61
C ARG A 160 -10.98 3.49 13.10
N ARG A 161 -9.75 3.71 13.60
CA ARG A 161 -9.43 3.48 15.01
C ARG A 161 -10.27 4.37 15.94
N ILE A 162 -10.52 5.63 15.58
CA ILE A 162 -11.42 6.49 16.36
C ILE A 162 -12.84 5.91 16.37
N VAL A 163 -13.42 5.54 15.23
CA VAL A 163 -14.83 5.10 15.18
C VAL A 163 -15.05 3.72 15.82
N ASP A 164 -14.01 2.90 15.92
CA ASP A 164 -14.03 1.60 16.60
C ASP A 164 -13.99 1.76 18.13
N ASP A 165 -13.20 2.72 18.62
CA ASP A 165 -12.92 2.86 20.06
C ASP A 165 -13.70 4.00 20.76
N ALA A 166 -14.31 4.92 20.01
CA ALA A 166 -14.91 6.13 20.57
C ALA A 166 -16.14 5.85 21.46
N VAL A 167 -16.10 6.46 22.65
CA VAL A 167 -17.25 6.62 23.55
C VAL A 167 -17.58 8.10 23.61
N THR A 168 -18.83 8.47 23.32
CA THR A 168 -19.26 9.87 23.26
C THR A 168 -20.11 10.25 24.48
N SER A 169 -20.09 11.53 24.86
CA SER A 169 -20.98 12.08 25.90
C SER A 169 -22.42 12.35 25.39
N GLY A 170 -22.68 12.09 24.10
CA GLY A 170 -23.96 12.32 23.41
C GLY A 170 -23.95 13.56 22.50
N GLY A 171 -25.10 13.87 21.90
CA GLY A 171 -25.29 15.12 21.14
C GLY A 171 -24.42 15.22 19.88
N GLN A 172 -23.67 16.31 19.74
CA GLN A 172 -22.87 16.58 18.55
C GLN A 172 -21.68 15.63 18.40
N ALA A 173 -21.10 15.15 19.50
CA ALA A 173 -20.05 14.14 19.46
C ALA A 173 -20.55 12.80 18.89
N GLU A 174 -21.78 12.39 19.23
CA GLU A 174 -22.40 11.19 18.66
C GLU A 174 -22.66 11.35 17.15
N PHE A 175 -23.12 12.52 16.72
CA PHE A 175 -23.27 12.84 15.30
C PHE A 175 -21.92 12.78 14.56
N ALA A 176 -20.87 13.36 15.13
CA ALA A 176 -19.53 13.37 14.55
C ALA A 176 -18.98 11.95 14.35
N VAL A 177 -19.03 11.11 15.39
CA VAL A 177 -18.59 9.71 15.33
C VAL A 177 -19.45 8.89 14.37
N PHE A 178 -20.77 9.11 14.34
CA PHE A 178 -21.65 8.44 13.39
C PHE A 178 -21.33 8.81 11.93
N GLY A 179 -21.10 10.10 11.65
CA GLY A 179 -20.70 10.57 10.32
C GLY A 179 -19.38 9.95 9.86
N ALA A 180 -18.37 9.96 10.74
CA ALA A 180 -17.08 9.33 10.50
C ALA A 180 -17.20 7.81 10.25
N ARG A 181 -18.07 7.12 11.00
CA ARG A 181 -18.35 5.70 10.79
C ARG A 181 -18.99 5.45 9.43
N GLY A 182 -19.85 6.37 8.96
CA GLY A 182 -20.38 6.37 7.60
C GLY A 182 -19.28 6.43 6.55
N VAL A 183 -18.33 7.36 6.68
CA VAL A 183 -17.17 7.50 5.78
C VAL A 183 -16.37 6.19 5.70
N VAL A 184 -16.00 5.62 6.85
CA VAL A 184 -15.25 4.35 6.92
C VAL A 184 -16.07 3.20 6.31
N GLY A 185 -17.36 3.10 6.62
CA GLY A 185 -18.23 2.05 6.08
C GLY A 185 -18.40 2.13 4.55
N TYR A 186 -18.52 3.33 3.98
CA TYR A 186 -18.57 3.51 2.53
C TYR A 186 -17.23 3.21 1.86
N TYR A 187 -16.12 3.59 2.50
CA TYR A 187 -14.78 3.22 2.06
C TYR A 187 -14.64 1.69 2.01
N ASP A 188 -15.01 0.97 3.07
CA ASP A 188 -14.98 -0.50 3.13
C ASP A 188 -15.82 -1.13 2.03
N HIS A 189 -17.05 -0.66 1.86
CA HIS A 189 -17.93 -1.16 0.81
C HIS A 189 -17.34 -0.96 -0.59
N ALA A 190 -16.68 0.17 -0.85
CA ALA A 190 -16.05 0.46 -2.14
C ALA A 190 -14.82 -0.42 -2.40
N VAL A 191 -14.07 -0.74 -1.35
CA VAL A 191 -12.80 -1.48 -1.43
C VAL A 191 -13.03 -2.99 -1.48
N ASP A 192 -14.01 -3.51 -0.73
CA ASP A 192 -14.34 -4.94 -0.63
C ASP A 192 -15.24 -5.44 -1.76
N LYS A 193 -15.78 -4.54 -2.60
CA LYS A 193 -16.64 -4.94 -3.72
C LYS A 193 -15.87 -5.92 -4.61
N PRO A 194 -16.33 -7.18 -4.77
CA PRO A 194 -15.72 -8.09 -5.71
C PRO A 194 -15.81 -7.45 -7.09
N GLU A 195 -14.73 -7.53 -7.87
CA GLU A 195 -14.76 -7.10 -9.28
C GLU A 195 -15.85 -7.92 -9.97
N THR A 196 -17.03 -7.33 -10.16
CA THR A 196 -17.95 -7.80 -11.19
C THR A 196 -17.16 -7.74 -12.48
N ASP A 197 -17.09 -8.87 -13.17
CA ASP A 197 -16.47 -9.04 -14.47
C ASP A 197 -17.21 -8.18 -15.49
N SER A 198 -17.05 -6.87 -15.42
CA SER A 198 -17.52 -5.92 -16.43
C SER A 198 -16.49 -5.92 -17.55
N GLY A 199 -16.37 -7.07 -18.20
CA GLY A 199 -15.94 -7.22 -19.57
C GLY A 199 -17.15 -7.71 -20.34
N LEU A 200 -17.88 -6.79 -20.96
CA LEU A 200 -18.68 -6.97 -22.19
C LEU A 200 -19.39 -5.65 -22.49
N THR A 201 -18.69 -4.75 -23.18
CA THR A 201 -19.14 -3.93 -24.32
C THR A 201 -17.91 -3.31 -24.96
#